data_AF-A0A524K3N1-F1
#
_entry.id   AF-A0A524K3N1-F1
#
_cell.length_a   1.000
_cell.length_b   1.000
_cell.length_c   1.000
_cell.angle_alpha   90.00
_cell.angle_beta   90.00
_cell.angle_gamma   90.00
#
_symmetry.space_group_name_H-M   'P 1'
#
loop_
_entity.id
_entity.type
_entity.pdbx_description
1 polymer ?
#
loop_
_entity_poly.entity_id
_entity_poly.type
_entity_poly.pdbx_seq_one_letter_code
_entity_poly.pdbx_strand_id
1 'polypeptide(L)'
;MRDYQLGQLQVLLRHARATIPYYASSFAGLDFDDLNWNKFASLPRLGRPELQERFAALRSRATPASHGKPAEGQSSGSTGTPIRVRVENQRLPNWGSPVASVYPTGPAAALNVQTDVSEQLDWLLQEDPDYLITHTSNLGALAELSLRKRVRLPRLRQARSFSEALRPALRETVRAAWGVEIADVYSCEEAGYIALQCPQHEHYHVQAENLIVEILDADGKFCAPGETGEVVLTTLHNFAMPLIRYRLGDYAEFGDPCPCGRGLPVLRRIHGRQRNMLRLPDGR
;
A
#
# COMPACT_ATOMS: atom_id res chain seq x y z
N MET A 1 -3.72 15.78 -14.55
CA MET A 1 -3.25 15.08 -13.33
C MET A 1 -2.12 15.83 -12.64
N ARG A 2 -0.96 16.06 -13.29
CA ARG A 2 0.17 16.77 -12.67
C ARG A 2 -0.19 18.17 -12.15
N ASP A 3 -0.95 18.96 -12.88
CA ASP A 3 -1.36 20.30 -12.43
C ASP A 3 -2.25 20.25 -11.18
N TYR A 4 -3.17 19.28 -11.13
CA TYR A 4 -3.97 18.99 -9.93
C TYR A 4 -3.09 18.61 -8.74
N GLN A 5 -2.15 17.67 -8.93
CA GLN A 5 -1.23 17.27 -7.86
C GLN A 5 -0.40 18.44 -7.37
N LEU A 6 0.10 19.31 -8.28
CA LEU A 6 0.91 20.46 -7.92
C LEU A 6 0.09 21.49 -7.12
N GLY A 7 -1.14 21.78 -7.55
CA GLY A 7 -2.05 22.67 -6.82
C GLY A 7 -2.39 22.13 -5.43
N GLN A 8 -2.71 20.83 -5.33
CA GLN A 8 -3.00 20.21 -4.04
C GLN A 8 -1.76 20.14 -3.12
N LEU A 9 -0.61 19.82 -3.68
CA LEU A 9 0.67 19.82 -2.97
C LEU A 9 0.98 21.21 -2.41
N GLN A 10 0.73 22.27 -3.18
CA GLN A 10 0.91 23.65 -2.72
C GLN A 10 0.04 23.97 -1.50
N VAL A 11 -1.25 23.57 -1.53
CA VAL A 11 -2.16 23.70 -0.39
C VAL A 11 -1.64 22.94 0.82
N LEU A 12 -1.24 21.68 0.62
CA LEU A 12 -0.71 20.82 1.68
C LEU A 12 0.58 21.38 2.30
N LEU A 13 1.52 21.87 1.50
CA LEU A 13 2.79 22.41 1.99
C LEU A 13 2.59 23.69 2.81
N ARG A 14 1.70 24.58 2.37
CA ARG A 14 1.33 25.78 3.14
C ARG A 14 0.70 25.38 4.49
N HIS A 15 -0.23 24.44 4.47
CA HIS A 15 -0.85 23.89 5.69
C HIS A 15 0.17 23.26 6.63
N ALA A 16 1.04 22.40 6.10
CA ALA A 16 2.06 21.71 6.86
C ALA A 16 3.01 22.70 7.54
N ARG A 17 3.52 23.70 6.80
CA ARG A 17 4.38 24.76 7.36
C ARG A 17 3.68 25.56 8.46
N ALA A 18 2.39 25.85 8.30
CA ALA A 18 1.64 26.68 9.26
C ALA A 18 1.24 25.93 10.54
N THR A 19 0.97 24.61 10.46
CA THR A 19 0.26 23.88 11.52
C THR A 19 1.08 22.75 12.16
N ILE A 20 2.22 22.37 11.56
CA ILE A 20 3.01 21.21 11.97
C ILE A 20 4.41 21.66 12.41
N PRO A 21 4.78 21.45 13.69
CA PRO A 21 6.06 21.92 14.22
C PRO A 21 7.29 21.49 13.43
N TYR A 22 7.32 20.22 12.99
CA TYR A 22 8.42 19.69 12.20
C TYR A 22 8.61 20.44 10.87
N TYR A 23 7.52 20.66 10.13
CA TYR A 23 7.56 21.33 8.82
C TYR A 23 7.69 22.85 8.94
N ALA A 24 7.19 23.46 10.01
CA ALA A 24 7.43 24.87 10.30
C ALA A 24 8.94 25.19 10.38
N SER A 25 9.71 24.30 10.98
CA SER A 25 11.18 24.39 11.03
C SER A 25 11.82 23.98 9.71
N SER A 26 11.48 22.79 9.19
CA SER A 26 12.15 22.21 8.00
C SER A 26 11.89 23.00 6.71
N PHE A 27 10.79 23.74 6.64
CA PHE A 27 10.43 24.57 5.49
C PHE A 27 10.53 26.08 5.80
N ALA A 28 11.24 26.44 6.87
CA ALA A 28 11.49 27.84 7.19
C ALA A 28 12.21 28.53 6.01
N GLY A 29 11.66 29.66 5.55
CA GLY A 29 12.22 30.42 4.43
C GLY A 29 11.91 29.87 3.03
N LEU A 30 11.19 28.75 2.90
CA LEU A 30 10.74 28.27 1.59
C LEU A 30 9.47 29.00 1.17
N ASP A 31 9.45 29.53 -0.05
CA ASP A 31 8.24 30.04 -0.69
C ASP A 31 7.57 28.93 -1.51
N PHE A 32 6.27 28.79 -1.35
CA PHE A 32 5.44 27.81 -2.06
C PHE A 32 4.53 28.47 -3.08
N ASP A 33 4.50 29.80 -3.20
CA ASP A 33 3.63 30.50 -4.14
C ASP A 33 4.00 30.22 -5.60
N ASP A 34 5.28 29.98 -5.87
CA ASP A 34 5.84 29.60 -7.17
C ASP A 34 6.33 28.13 -7.21
N LEU A 35 5.68 27.25 -6.43
CA LEU A 35 6.03 25.83 -6.37
C LEU A 35 6.01 25.18 -7.75
N ASN A 36 7.07 24.43 -8.06
CA ASN A 36 7.18 23.58 -9.24
C ASN A 36 7.84 22.24 -8.87
N TRP A 37 7.89 21.31 -9.82
CA TRP A 37 8.42 19.96 -9.58
C TRP A 37 9.91 19.92 -9.21
N ASN A 38 10.71 20.87 -9.70
CA ASN A 38 12.13 20.96 -9.32
C ASN A 38 12.27 21.43 -7.86
N LYS A 39 11.49 22.43 -7.45
CA LYS A 39 11.44 22.85 -6.04
C LYS A 39 10.95 21.73 -5.14
N PHE A 40 9.86 21.05 -5.52
CA PHE A 40 9.38 19.88 -4.78
C PHE A 40 10.48 18.81 -4.64
N ALA A 41 11.18 18.46 -5.72
CA ALA A 41 12.26 17.48 -5.70
C ALA A 41 13.48 17.90 -4.85
N SER A 42 13.60 19.20 -4.51
CA SER A 42 14.63 19.72 -3.61
C SER A 42 14.23 19.69 -2.13
N LEU A 43 12.95 19.43 -1.81
CA LEU A 43 12.50 19.36 -0.42
C LEU A 43 13.17 18.20 0.32
N PRO A 44 13.47 18.35 1.62
CA PRO A 44 14.06 17.29 2.43
C PRO A 44 13.17 16.04 2.44
N ARG A 45 13.81 14.87 2.43
CA ARG A 45 13.14 13.57 2.51
C ARG A 45 12.93 13.19 3.97
N LEU A 46 11.72 12.72 4.31
CA LEU A 46 11.40 12.23 5.64
C LEU A 46 11.76 10.75 5.78
N GLY A 47 12.65 10.41 6.71
CA GLY A 47 13.04 9.02 6.98
C GLY A 47 12.10 8.30 7.96
N ARG A 48 12.08 6.96 7.94
CA ARG A 48 11.34 6.16 8.94
C ARG A 48 11.82 6.37 10.39
N PRO A 49 13.13 6.40 10.70
CA PRO A 49 13.60 6.70 12.06
C PRO A 49 13.14 8.08 12.53
N GLU A 50 13.24 9.07 11.64
CA GLU A 50 12.81 10.44 11.93
C GLU A 50 11.31 10.55 12.18
N LEU A 51 10.48 9.84 11.40
CA LEU A 51 9.03 9.73 11.62
C LEU A 51 8.72 9.15 13.02
N GLN A 52 9.47 8.13 13.45
CA GLN A 52 9.27 7.48 14.76
C GLN A 52 9.71 8.40 15.91
N GLU A 53 10.90 8.98 15.82
CA GLU A 53 11.46 9.87 16.84
C GLU A 53 10.67 11.18 16.98
N ARG A 54 10.12 11.69 15.87
CA ARG A 54 9.45 12.99 15.80
C ARG A 54 7.95 12.89 15.60
N PHE A 55 7.35 11.73 15.85
CA PHE A 55 5.92 11.47 15.62
C PHE A 55 5.02 12.59 16.15
N ALA A 56 5.20 13.00 17.41
CA ALA A 56 4.41 14.05 18.03
C ALA A 56 4.55 15.43 17.34
N ALA A 57 5.72 15.73 16.78
CA ALA A 57 6.02 16.98 16.09
C ALA A 57 5.57 17.00 14.61
N LEU A 58 5.20 15.84 14.07
CA LEU A 58 4.66 15.68 12.72
C LEU A 58 3.12 15.77 12.67
N ARG A 59 2.47 15.87 13.82
CA ARG A 59 1.01 16.06 13.92
C ARG A 59 0.62 17.52 13.67
N SER A 60 -0.43 17.71 12.87
CA SER A 60 -1.10 18.99 12.71
C SER A 60 -1.82 19.39 13.98
N ARG A 61 -1.64 20.66 14.35
CA ARG A 61 -2.38 21.30 15.45
C ARG A 61 -3.74 21.85 15.01
N ALA A 62 -4.03 21.85 13.71
CA ALA A 62 -5.22 22.46 13.13
C ALA A 62 -5.71 21.69 11.90
N THR A 63 -6.03 20.41 12.08
CA THR A 63 -6.68 19.60 11.02
C THR A 63 -7.99 20.27 10.57
N PRO A 64 -8.24 20.43 9.26
CA PRO A 64 -9.47 21.04 8.78
C PRO A 64 -10.71 20.29 9.27
N ALA A 65 -11.75 21.02 9.70
CA ALA A 65 -12.95 20.43 10.29
C ALA A 65 -13.67 19.42 9.35
N SER A 66 -13.60 19.64 8.04
CA SER A 66 -14.17 18.75 7.01
C SER A 66 -13.48 17.38 6.93
N HIS A 67 -12.29 17.20 7.53
CA HIS A 67 -11.57 15.93 7.53
C HIS A 67 -11.92 15.03 8.72
N GLY A 68 -12.85 15.46 9.58
CA GLY A 68 -13.26 14.70 10.76
C GLY A 68 -12.17 14.66 11.84
N LYS A 69 -12.35 13.77 12.82
CA LYS A 69 -11.39 13.60 13.92
C LYS A 69 -10.26 12.67 13.49
N PRO A 70 -8.99 13.06 13.64
CA PRO A 70 -7.86 12.17 13.41
C PRO A 70 -7.97 10.92 14.30
N ALA A 71 -7.75 9.75 13.71
CA ALA A 71 -7.53 8.51 14.43
C ALA A 71 -6.04 8.14 14.32
N GLU A 72 -5.48 7.55 15.37
CA GLU A 72 -4.11 7.05 15.38
C GLU A 72 -4.13 5.53 15.19
N GLY A 73 -3.33 5.05 14.24
CA GLY A 73 -3.08 3.63 13.99
C GLY A 73 -1.65 3.26 14.40
N GLN A 74 -1.41 1.99 14.69
CA GLN A 74 -0.08 1.48 15.01
C GLN A 74 0.29 0.35 14.06
N SER A 75 1.44 0.45 13.40
CA SER A 75 1.99 -0.66 12.63
C SER A 75 2.41 -1.79 13.57
N SER A 76 2.09 -3.03 13.23
CA SER A 76 2.52 -4.23 13.96
C SER A 76 4.06 -4.33 14.02
N GLY A 77 4.66 -3.81 15.09
CA GLY A 77 6.08 -3.95 15.37
C GLY A 77 6.42 -5.40 15.71
N SER A 78 7.50 -5.94 15.14
CA SER A 78 7.86 -7.37 15.19
C SER A 78 8.54 -7.83 16.50
N THR A 79 8.40 -7.10 17.61
CA THR A 79 9.20 -7.35 18.83
C THR A 79 8.39 -7.54 20.11
N GLY A 80 7.06 -7.58 20.05
CA GLY A 80 6.21 -7.85 21.21
C GLY A 80 5.91 -9.34 21.37
N THR A 81 5.89 -9.84 22.61
CA THR A 81 5.33 -11.16 22.93
C THR A 81 3.85 -11.18 22.54
N PRO A 82 3.41 -11.99 21.56
CA PRO A 82 2.05 -11.92 21.07
C PRO A 82 1.07 -12.45 22.12
N ILE A 83 0.05 -11.66 22.43
CA ILE A 83 -1.11 -12.11 23.20
C ILE A 83 -1.94 -13.02 22.28
N ARG A 84 -2.16 -14.27 22.68
CA ARG A 84 -3.02 -15.22 21.95
C ARG A 84 -4.43 -15.15 22.50
N VAL A 85 -5.37 -14.65 21.71
CA VAL A 85 -6.80 -14.61 22.05
C VAL A 85 -7.55 -15.48 21.05
N ARG A 86 -8.50 -16.29 21.54
CA ARG A 86 -9.47 -16.97 20.68
C ARG A 86 -10.62 -16.01 20.42
N VAL A 87 -10.82 -15.64 19.16
CA VAL A 87 -11.94 -14.82 18.70
C VAL A 87 -12.86 -15.68 17.86
N GLU A 88 -14.17 -15.51 18.02
CA GLU A 88 -15.16 -16.17 17.17
C GLU A 88 -15.04 -15.67 15.73
N ASN A 89 -15.43 -16.51 14.77
CA ASN A 89 -15.53 -16.12 13.36
C ASN A 89 -16.53 -14.96 13.25
N GLN A 90 -16.13 -13.88 12.60
CA GLN A 90 -16.99 -12.72 12.46
C GLN A 90 -17.82 -12.85 11.19
N ARG A 91 -19.14 -12.76 11.32
CA ARG A 91 -20.03 -12.47 10.17
C ARG A 91 -20.37 -11.00 10.15
N LEU A 92 -20.16 -10.38 9.01
CA LEU A 92 -20.41 -8.97 8.77
C LEU A 92 -21.54 -8.83 7.75
N PRO A 93 -22.48 -7.89 7.95
CA PRO A 93 -23.58 -7.67 7.01
C PRO A 93 -23.10 -7.08 5.67
N ASN A 94 -21.88 -6.54 5.62
CA ASN A 94 -21.26 -5.92 4.46
C ASN A 94 -19.73 -6.06 4.54
N TRP A 95 -19.01 -5.50 3.57
CA TRP A 95 -17.54 -5.59 3.46
C TRP A 95 -16.79 -4.56 4.33
N GLY A 96 -17.49 -3.81 5.18
CA GLY A 96 -16.91 -2.80 6.05
C GLY A 96 -16.49 -1.52 5.33
N SER A 97 -16.09 -0.53 6.12
CA SER A 97 -15.55 0.74 5.62
C SER A 97 -14.13 0.54 5.05
N PRO A 98 -13.74 1.25 3.97
CA PRO A 98 -14.49 2.28 3.26
C PRO A 98 -15.38 1.74 2.11
N VAL A 99 -15.37 0.45 1.82
CA VAL A 99 -16.10 -0.07 0.64
C VAL A 99 -17.61 0.09 0.81
N ALA A 100 -18.13 -0.30 1.97
CA ALA A 100 -19.55 -0.22 2.29
C ALA A 100 -20.07 1.22 2.50
N SER A 101 -19.18 2.23 2.60
CA SER A 101 -19.61 3.64 2.68
C SER A 101 -19.90 4.25 1.31
N VAL A 102 -19.43 3.62 0.23
CA VAL A 102 -19.60 4.12 -1.14
C VAL A 102 -20.55 3.23 -1.95
N TYR A 103 -20.52 1.92 -1.73
CA TYR A 103 -21.34 0.96 -2.46
C TYR A 103 -22.07 -0.01 -1.52
N PRO A 104 -23.32 -0.39 -1.83
CA PRO A 104 -23.93 -1.56 -1.21
C PRO A 104 -23.12 -2.82 -1.56
N THR A 105 -22.71 -3.58 -0.55
CA THR A 105 -21.98 -4.85 -0.75
C THR A 105 -22.76 -6.02 -0.16
N GLY A 106 -22.37 -7.24 -0.56
CA GLY A 106 -22.85 -8.46 0.07
C GLY A 106 -22.24 -8.68 1.46
N PRO A 107 -22.68 -9.74 2.17
CA PRO A 107 -22.13 -10.11 3.46
C PRO A 107 -20.65 -10.50 3.35
N ALA A 108 -19.95 -10.48 4.48
CA ALA A 108 -18.60 -10.99 4.60
C ALA A 108 -18.47 -11.93 5.80
N ALA A 109 -17.48 -12.81 5.74
CA ALA A 109 -17.07 -13.68 6.84
C ALA A 109 -15.56 -13.52 7.04
N ALA A 110 -15.12 -13.47 8.28
CA ALA A 110 -13.72 -13.32 8.63
C ALA A 110 -13.28 -14.41 9.62
N LEU A 111 -12.11 -14.96 9.35
CA LEU A 111 -11.41 -15.94 10.17
C LEU A 111 -10.04 -15.36 10.56
N ASN A 112 -9.57 -15.67 11.77
CA ASN A 112 -8.22 -15.28 12.18
C ASN A 112 -7.18 -15.97 11.28
N VAL A 113 -6.29 -15.20 10.65
CA VAL A 113 -5.25 -15.74 9.77
C VAL A 113 -4.21 -16.61 10.49
N GLN A 114 -4.13 -16.52 11.83
CA GLN A 114 -3.27 -17.37 12.66
C GLN A 114 -3.84 -18.78 12.88
N THR A 115 -5.09 -19.04 12.48
CA THR A 115 -5.68 -20.39 12.48
C THR A 115 -4.85 -21.31 11.60
N ASP A 116 -4.80 -22.61 11.91
CA ASP A 116 -4.05 -23.57 11.09
C ASP A 116 -4.54 -23.57 9.64
N VAL A 117 -3.62 -23.64 8.66
CA VAL A 117 -3.96 -23.55 7.23
C VAL A 117 -4.93 -24.66 6.80
N SER A 118 -4.87 -25.85 7.41
CA SER A 118 -5.85 -26.91 7.14
C SER A 118 -7.23 -26.53 7.64
N GLU A 119 -7.34 -26.02 8.86
CA GLU A 119 -8.61 -25.55 9.43
C GLU A 119 -9.17 -24.37 8.62
N GLN A 120 -8.31 -23.46 8.16
CA GLN A 120 -8.70 -22.37 7.27
C GLN A 120 -9.29 -22.90 5.96
N LEU A 121 -8.65 -23.90 5.33
CA LEU A 121 -9.15 -24.49 4.09
C LEU A 121 -10.49 -25.21 4.31
N ASP A 122 -10.62 -25.96 5.40
CA ASP A 122 -11.86 -26.66 5.74
C ASP A 122 -13.01 -25.67 5.99
N TRP A 123 -12.72 -24.52 6.62
CA TRP A 123 -13.66 -23.41 6.76
C TRP A 123 -14.03 -22.78 5.40
N LEU A 124 -13.07 -22.49 4.54
CA LEU A 124 -13.32 -21.93 3.21
C LEU A 124 -14.20 -22.85 2.34
N LEU A 125 -14.04 -24.16 2.46
CA LEU A 125 -14.89 -25.13 1.78
C LEU A 125 -16.35 -25.12 2.27
N GLN A 126 -16.57 -24.78 3.55
CA GLN A 126 -17.91 -24.62 4.11
C GLN A 126 -18.55 -23.28 3.73
N GLU A 127 -17.76 -22.20 3.72
CA GLU A 127 -18.24 -20.87 3.36
C GLU A 127 -18.47 -20.69 1.85
N ASP A 128 -17.67 -21.37 1.02
CA ASP A 128 -17.67 -21.32 -0.45
C ASP A 128 -17.76 -19.88 -1.00
N PRO A 129 -16.78 -19.01 -0.69
CA PRO A 129 -16.87 -17.59 -0.95
C PRO A 129 -16.65 -17.23 -2.42
N ASP A 130 -17.34 -16.18 -2.90
CA ASP A 130 -17.10 -15.58 -4.22
C ASP A 130 -15.75 -14.82 -4.30
N TYR A 131 -15.28 -14.28 -3.18
CA TYR A 131 -14.05 -13.48 -3.09
C TYR A 131 -13.25 -13.87 -1.85
N LEU A 132 -11.94 -14.04 -2.01
CA LEU A 132 -11.01 -14.32 -0.91
C LEU A 132 -9.99 -13.18 -0.78
N ILE A 133 -9.88 -12.61 0.41
CA ILE A 133 -8.88 -11.57 0.73
C ILE A 133 -8.00 -12.10 1.85
N THR A 134 -6.69 -12.20 1.61
CA THR A 134 -5.73 -12.68 2.64
C THR A 134 -4.29 -12.24 2.30
N HIS A 135 -3.35 -12.49 3.21
CA HIS A 135 -1.94 -12.20 2.99
C HIS A 135 -1.36 -13.08 1.88
N THR A 136 -0.40 -12.55 1.12
CA THR A 136 0.21 -13.25 -0.02
C THR A 136 0.79 -14.62 0.38
N SER A 137 1.47 -14.72 1.52
CA SER A 137 2.01 -16.00 2.03
C SER A 137 0.90 -17.01 2.36
N ASN A 138 -0.16 -16.56 3.03
CA ASN A 138 -1.28 -17.41 3.42
C ASN A 138 -2.06 -17.92 2.19
N LEU A 139 -2.24 -17.06 1.18
CA LEU A 139 -2.86 -17.43 -0.09
C LEU A 139 -2.11 -18.58 -0.77
N GLY A 140 -0.77 -18.53 -0.76
CA GLY A 140 0.08 -19.61 -1.27
C GLY A 140 -0.09 -20.91 -0.49
N ALA A 141 -0.05 -20.84 0.84
CA ALA A 141 -0.22 -22.03 1.68
C ALA A 141 -1.58 -22.72 1.45
N LEU A 142 -2.66 -21.94 1.32
CA LEU A 142 -4.02 -22.43 1.03
C LEU A 142 -4.13 -23.05 -0.37
N ALA A 143 -3.55 -22.41 -1.38
CA ALA A 143 -3.57 -22.90 -2.76
C ALA A 143 -2.77 -24.22 -2.90
N GLU A 144 -1.57 -24.27 -2.32
CA GLU A 144 -0.76 -25.50 -2.30
C GLU A 144 -1.47 -26.64 -1.56
N LEU A 145 -2.10 -26.35 -0.41
CA LEU A 145 -2.84 -27.35 0.34
C LEU A 145 -4.06 -27.86 -0.44
N SER A 146 -4.76 -26.96 -1.15
CA SER A 146 -5.89 -27.32 -2.01
C SER A 146 -5.46 -28.29 -3.11
N LEU A 147 -4.32 -28.02 -3.77
CA LEU A 147 -3.74 -28.91 -4.77
C LEU A 147 -3.37 -30.28 -4.17
N ARG A 148 -2.73 -30.32 -3.00
CA ARG A 148 -2.37 -31.57 -2.32
C ARG A 148 -3.59 -32.39 -1.92
N LYS A 149 -4.62 -31.75 -1.35
CA LYS A 149 -5.89 -32.40 -0.95
C LYS A 149 -6.84 -32.66 -2.13
N ARG A 150 -6.53 -32.14 -3.33
CA ARG A 150 -7.38 -32.20 -4.54
C ARG A 150 -8.78 -31.63 -4.32
N VAL A 151 -8.86 -30.53 -3.58
CA VAL A 151 -10.10 -29.78 -3.32
C VAL A 151 -10.05 -28.42 -4.03
N ARG A 152 -11.21 -27.84 -4.32
CA ARG A 152 -11.34 -26.53 -4.98
C ARG A 152 -12.38 -25.68 -4.27
N LEU A 153 -12.32 -24.38 -4.50
CA LEU A 153 -13.34 -23.41 -4.10
C LEU A 153 -14.18 -23.08 -5.35
N PRO A 154 -15.27 -23.81 -5.62
CA PRO A 154 -15.96 -23.74 -6.91
C PRO A 154 -16.62 -22.38 -7.17
N ARG A 155 -17.04 -21.65 -6.12
CA ARG A 155 -17.61 -20.31 -6.28
C ARG A 155 -16.58 -19.19 -6.34
N LEU A 156 -15.30 -19.47 -6.07
CA LEU A 156 -14.30 -18.41 -6.03
C LEU A 156 -14.16 -17.76 -7.41
N ARG A 157 -14.32 -16.43 -7.46
CA ARG A 157 -14.23 -15.63 -8.68
C ARG A 157 -12.93 -14.83 -8.75
N GLN A 158 -12.39 -14.44 -7.60
CA GLN A 158 -11.14 -13.68 -7.51
C GLN A 158 -10.50 -13.84 -6.12
N ALA A 159 -9.18 -13.96 -6.11
CA ALA A 159 -8.38 -13.82 -4.89
C ALA A 159 -7.70 -12.45 -4.85
N ARG A 160 -7.61 -11.84 -3.67
CA ARG A 160 -6.89 -10.58 -3.43
C ARG A 160 -5.80 -10.80 -2.39
N SER A 161 -4.58 -10.42 -2.76
CA SER A 161 -3.42 -10.43 -1.87
C SER A 161 -3.05 -9.02 -1.39
N PHE A 162 -2.39 -8.95 -0.24
CA PHE A 162 -1.84 -7.72 0.32
C PHE A 162 -0.69 -8.00 1.29
N SER A 163 -0.01 -6.93 1.74
CA SER A 163 1.08 -6.89 2.73
C SER A 163 2.44 -7.48 2.35
N GLU A 164 2.54 -8.26 1.29
CA GLU A 164 3.79 -8.93 0.89
C GLU A 164 3.96 -8.93 -0.63
N ALA A 165 5.22 -8.91 -1.10
CA ALA A 165 5.53 -8.93 -2.51
C ALA A 165 5.00 -10.21 -3.19
N LEU A 166 4.18 -10.04 -4.23
CA LEU A 166 3.62 -11.13 -4.99
C LEU A 166 4.63 -11.69 -6.00
N ARG A 167 5.05 -12.94 -5.79
CA ARG A 167 5.94 -13.66 -6.70
C ARG A 167 5.16 -14.22 -7.91
N PRO A 168 5.70 -14.19 -9.14
CA PRO A 168 5.04 -14.75 -10.32
C PRO A 168 4.59 -16.21 -10.15
N ALA A 169 5.41 -17.05 -9.50
CA ALA A 169 5.10 -18.45 -9.25
C ALA A 169 3.80 -18.66 -8.44
N LEU A 170 3.45 -17.73 -7.54
CA LEU A 170 2.22 -17.84 -6.76
C LEU A 170 0.97 -17.66 -7.64
N ARG A 171 1.04 -16.85 -8.71
CA ARG A 171 -0.07 -16.72 -9.67
C ARG A 171 -0.39 -18.06 -10.31
N GLU A 172 0.65 -18.78 -10.77
CA GLU A 172 0.48 -20.11 -11.36
C GLU A 172 -0.10 -21.11 -10.36
N THR A 173 0.36 -21.09 -9.11
CA THR A 173 -0.20 -21.97 -8.06
C THR A 173 -1.67 -21.69 -7.80
N VAL A 174 -2.09 -20.42 -7.71
CA VAL A 174 -3.49 -20.04 -7.48
C VAL A 174 -4.37 -20.39 -8.68
N ARG A 175 -3.88 -20.16 -9.91
CA ARG A 175 -4.57 -20.59 -11.14
C ARG A 175 -4.75 -22.10 -11.18
N ALA A 176 -3.73 -22.87 -10.84
CA ALA A 176 -3.80 -24.32 -10.81
C ALA A 176 -4.79 -24.84 -9.74
N ALA A 177 -4.79 -24.21 -8.56
CA ALA A 177 -5.64 -24.60 -7.43
C ALA A 177 -7.12 -24.30 -7.68
N TRP A 178 -7.45 -23.08 -8.12
CA TRP A 178 -8.82 -22.58 -8.12
C TRP A 178 -9.29 -21.99 -9.46
N GLY A 179 -8.40 -21.86 -10.45
CA GLY A 179 -8.76 -21.33 -11.77
C GLY A 179 -9.05 -19.82 -11.79
N VAL A 180 -8.57 -19.08 -10.80
CA VAL A 180 -8.79 -17.63 -10.68
C VAL A 180 -7.49 -16.84 -10.73
N GLU A 181 -7.60 -15.56 -11.07
CA GLU A 181 -6.50 -14.60 -11.01
C GLU A 181 -6.37 -13.97 -9.63
N ILE A 182 -5.14 -13.57 -9.30
CA ILE A 182 -4.84 -12.74 -8.12
C ILE A 182 -4.92 -11.28 -8.52
N ALA A 183 -5.77 -10.51 -7.83
CA ALA A 183 -5.78 -9.05 -7.87
C ALA A 183 -4.95 -8.53 -6.69
N ASP A 184 -3.77 -7.98 -6.97
CA ASP A 184 -2.83 -7.56 -5.93
C ASP A 184 -2.95 -6.07 -5.58
N VAL A 185 -2.54 -5.72 -4.36
CA VAL A 185 -2.58 -4.36 -3.82
C VAL A 185 -1.26 -4.01 -3.17
N TYR A 186 -0.67 -2.90 -3.62
CA TYR A 186 0.48 -2.30 -2.96
C TYR A 186 0.02 -1.18 -2.03
N SER A 187 0.30 -1.33 -0.73
CA SER A 187 -0.18 -0.44 0.31
C SER A 187 0.77 -0.39 1.51
N CYS A 188 0.64 0.66 2.32
CA CYS A 188 1.24 0.71 3.65
C CYS A 188 0.28 1.37 4.64
N GLU A 189 0.52 1.18 5.94
CA GLU A 189 -0.29 1.79 7.00
C GLU A 189 -0.22 3.33 6.91
N GLU A 190 0.95 3.85 6.55
CA GLU A 190 1.26 5.28 6.52
C GLU A 190 0.53 6.05 5.40
N ALA A 191 0.16 5.38 4.31
CA ALA A 191 -0.39 6.01 3.10
C ALA A 191 -1.64 5.33 2.53
N GLY A 192 -2.09 4.21 3.11
CA GLY A 192 -3.17 3.39 2.56
C GLY A 192 -2.77 2.74 1.24
N TYR A 193 -3.67 2.74 0.25
CA TYR A 193 -3.40 2.17 -1.07
C TYR A 193 -2.45 3.05 -1.89
N ILE A 194 -1.29 2.50 -2.22
CA ILE A 194 -0.29 3.15 -3.06
C ILE A 194 -0.57 2.86 -4.53
N ALA A 195 -0.75 1.58 -4.88
CA ALA A 195 -1.06 1.16 -6.24
C ALA A 195 -1.95 -0.08 -6.27
N LEU A 196 -2.85 -0.13 -7.25
CA LEU A 196 -3.79 -1.25 -7.46
C LEU A 196 -3.47 -1.96 -8.77
N GLN A 197 -3.45 -3.30 -8.75
CA GLN A 197 -3.21 -4.06 -9.97
C GLN A 197 -4.29 -3.79 -11.03
N CYS A 198 -3.85 -3.63 -12.28
CA CYS A 198 -4.73 -3.52 -13.43
C CYS A 198 -5.50 -4.84 -13.64
N PRO A 199 -6.82 -4.82 -13.87
CA PRO A 199 -7.56 -6.04 -14.18
C PRO A 199 -7.16 -6.71 -15.50
N GLN A 200 -6.47 -5.99 -16.39
CA GLN A 200 -6.14 -6.41 -17.74
C GLN A 200 -4.65 -6.71 -17.94
N HIS A 201 -3.78 -6.26 -17.01
CA HIS A 201 -2.32 -6.34 -17.13
C HIS A 201 -1.67 -6.54 -15.76
N GLU A 202 -0.41 -6.97 -15.74
CA GLU A 202 0.37 -7.10 -14.49
C GLU A 202 0.84 -5.75 -13.93
N HIS A 203 0.50 -4.65 -14.59
CA HIS A 203 0.79 -3.30 -14.15
C HIS A 203 0.03 -2.92 -12.88
N TYR A 204 0.68 -2.12 -12.03
CA TYR A 204 0.07 -1.52 -10.84
C TYR A 204 -0.14 -0.03 -11.08
N HIS A 205 -1.40 0.41 -11.01
CA HIS A 205 -1.75 1.82 -11.18
C HIS A 205 -1.60 2.56 -9.87
N VAL A 206 -0.66 3.51 -9.83
CA VAL A 206 -0.50 4.42 -8.69
C VAL A 206 -1.79 5.21 -8.51
N GLN A 207 -2.27 5.30 -7.27
CA GLN A 207 -3.42 6.13 -6.89
C GLN A 207 -3.01 7.62 -6.85
N ALA A 208 -2.63 8.15 -8.01
CA ALA A 208 -1.96 9.44 -8.18
C ALA A 208 -2.84 10.65 -7.78
N GLU A 209 -4.14 10.45 -7.70
CA GLU A 209 -5.11 11.40 -7.15
C GLU A 209 -4.90 11.68 -5.66
N ASN A 210 -4.30 10.72 -4.93
CA ASN A 210 -4.09 10.77 -3.49
C ASN A 210 -2.61 10.82 -3.09
N LEU A 211 -1.72 10.41 -4.00
CA LEU A 211 -0.30 10.24 -3.72
C LEU A 211 0.56 10.80 -4.84
N ILE A 212 1.71 11.34 -4.47
CA ILE A 212 2.85 11.48 -5.39
C ILE A 212 3.82 10.35 -5.04
N VAL A 213 4.17 9.53 -6.02
CA VAL A 213 5.19 8.47 -5.89
C VAL A 213 6.40 8.87 -6.72
N GLU A 214 7.57 8.75 -6.13
CA GLU A 214 8.88 8.92 -6.73
C GLU A 214 9.65 7.59 -6.59
N ILE A 215 10.38 7.20 -7.63
CA ILE A 215 11.34 6.09 -7.57
C ILE A 215 12.71 6.72 -7.75
N LEU A 216 13.53 6.66 -6.70
CA LEU A 216 14.80 7.37 -6.62
C LEU A 216 15.99 6.42 -6.53
N ASP A 217 17.08 6.74 -7.23
CA ASP A 217 18.34 6.03 -7.11
C ASP A 217 19.08 6.36 -5.80
N ALA A 218 20.28 5.81 -5.62
CA ALA A 218 21.10 6.03 -4.43
C ALA A 218 21.53 7.50 -4.25
N ASP A 219 21.63 8.26 -5.35
CA ASP A 219 21.98 9.69 -5.34
C ASP A 219 20.74 10.58 -5.13
N GLY A 220 19.54 10.00 -5.10
CA GLY A 220 18.28 10.72 -4.97
C GLY A 220 17.75 11.30 -6.28
N LYS A 221 18.23 10.83 -7.43
CA LYS A 221 17.70 11.20 -8.75
C LYS A 221 16.58 10.27 -9.16
N PHE A 222 15.67 10.75 -10.02
CA PHE A 222 14.59 9.94 -10.55
C PHE A 222 15.12 8.80 -11.43
N CYS A 223 14.70 7.58 -11.13
CA CYS A 223 14.94 6.41 -11.98
C CYS A 223 14.13 6.49 -13.27
N ALA A 224 14.72 6.04 -14.38
CA ALA A 224 14.00 5.84 -15.63
C ALA A 224 13.02 4.65 -15.53
N PRO A 225 12.01 4.55 -16.42
CA PRO A 225 11.18 3.36 -16.50
C PRO A 225 12.03 2.08 -16.60
N GLY A 226 11.76 1.15 -15.69
CA GLY A 226 12.45 -0.12 -15.57
C GLY A 226 13.74 -0.13 -14.75
N GLU A 227 14.18 1.01 -14.24
CA GLU A 227 15.25 1.06 -13.25
C GLU A 227 14.69 0.89 -11.84
N THR A 228 15.39 0.10 -11.03
CA THR A 228 15.03 -0.12 -9.63
C THR A 228 15.50 1.03 -8.77
N GLY A 229 14.61 1.58 -7.94
CA GLY A 229 14.95 2.60 -6.96
C GLY A 229 14.08 2.53 -5.71
N GLU A 230 14.43 3.35 -4.73
CA GLU A 230 13.69 3.50 -3.48
C GLU A 230 12.34 4.19 -3.74
N VAL A 231 11.28 3.63 -3.16
CA VAL A 231 9.94 4.22 -3.16
C VAL A 231 9.90 5.37 -2.15
N VAL A 232 9.70 6.58 -2.67
CA VAL A 232 9.45 7.79 -1.89
C VAL A 232 8.05 8.30 -2.19
N LEU A 233 7.27 8.63 -1.17
CA LEU A 233 5.87 9.03 -1.35
C LEU A 233 5.54 10.35 -0.67
N THR A 234 4.54 11.05 -1.21
CA THR A 234 3.90 12.21 -0.55
C THR A 234 2.38 12.01 -0.51
N THR A 235 1.78 12.11 0.67
CA THR A 235 0.33 12.00 0.86
C THR A 235 -0.35 13.34 0.60
N LEU A 236 -1.32 13.39 -0.33
CA LEU A 236 -1.91 14.67 -0.78
C LEU A 236 -3.07 15.17 0.08
N HIS A 237 -3.75 14.26 0.80
CA HIS A 237 -5.01 14.58 1.51
C HIS A 237 -4.99 14.27 3.01
N ASN A 238 -3.85 13.83 3.56
CA ASN A 238 -3.70 13.63 5.00
C ASN A 238 -3.27 14.93 5.67
N PHE A 239 -4.23 15.81 6.01
CA PHE A 239 -3.94 17.08 6.70
C PHE A 239 -3.68 16.93 8.20
N ALA A 240 -3.93 15.74 8.77
CA ALA A 240 -3.66 15.45 10.17
C ALA A 240 -2.17 15.12 10.40
N MET A 241 -1.56 14.37 9.48
CA MET A 241 -0.14 14.03 9.50
C MET A 241 0.37 13.84 8.04
N PRO A 242 0.54 14.92 7.28
CA PRO A 242 1.13 14.89 5.95
C PRO A 242 2.50 14.22 5.97
N LEU A 243 2.70 13.26 5.09
CA LEU A 243 4.01 12.64 4.86
C LEU A 243 4.53 13.23 3.57
N ILE A 244 5.60 14.02 3.64
CA ILE A 244 6.18 14.72 2.49
C ILE A 244 7.52 14.09 2.19
N ARG A 245 7.66 13.60 0.95
CA ARG A 245 8.83 12.86 0.45
C ARG A 245 9.31 11.80 1.45
N TYR A 246 8.36 11.02 1.95
CA TYR A 246 8.60 9.97 2.93
C TYR A 246 9.24 8.74 2.28
N ARG A 247 10.39 8.34 2.81
CA ARG A 247 11.13 7.13 2.39
C ARG A 247 10.47 5.90 2.99
N LEU A 248 9.75 5.15 2.15
CA LEU A 248 8.98 4.00 2.61
C LEU A 248 9.88 2.81 3.01
N GLY A 249 11.08 2.74 2.41
CA GLY A 249 12.05 1.66 2.61
C GLY A 249 11.78 0.42 1.73
N ASP A 250 10.88 0.56 0.76
CA ASP A 250 10.62 -0.41 -0.29
C ASP A 250 11.32 0.00 -1.59
N TYR A 251 11.54 -0.95 -2.49
CA TYR A 251 12.09 -0.74 -3.82
C TYR A 251 11.09 -1.18 -4.89
N ALA A 252 11.00 -0.40 -5.97
CA ALA A 252 10.10 -0.67 -7.08
C ALA A 252 10.67 -0.09 -8.38
N GLU A 253 9.95 -0.36 -9.47
CA GLU A 253 10.29 0.08 -10.82
C GLU A 253 9.06 0.72 -11.45
N PHE A 254 9.21 1.94 -11.98
CA PHE A 254 8.21 2.48 -12.88
C PHE A 254 8.17 1.66 -14.19
N GLY A 255 7.00 1.56 -14.78
CA GLY A 255 6.77 0.94 -16.08
C GLY A 255 6.29 1.96 -17.11
N ASP A 256 6.16 1.47 -18.33
CA ASP A 256 5.52 2.21 -19.41
C ASP A 256 4.02 2.42 -19.13
N PRO A 257 3.38 3.39 -19.80
CA PRO A 257 1.94 3.58 -19.72
C PRO A 257 1.16 2.28 -19.98
N CYS A 258 0.14 2.03 -19.16
CA CYS A 258 -0.65 0.81 -19.29
C CYS A 258 -1.59 0.88 -20.51
N PRO A 259 -1.68 -0.19 -21.33
CA PRO A 259 -2.59 -0.24 -22.47
C PRO A 259 -4.08 -0.16 -22.12
N CYS A 260 -4.45 -0.36 -20.84
CA CYS A 260 -5.85 -0.29 -20.39
C CYS A 260 -6.50 1.10 -20.51
N GLY A 261 -5.72 2.15 -20.81
CA GLY A 261 -6.23 3.50 -21.06
C GLY A 261 -6.45 4.38 -19.83
N ARG A 262 -6.20 3.90 -18.60
CA ARG A 262 -6.40 4.70 -17.36
C ARG A 262 -5.51 5.94 -17.27
N GLY A 263 -4.37 5.98 -17.95
CA GLY A 263 -3.46 7.14 -17.97
C GLY A 263 -2.76 7.45 -16.64
N LEU A 264 -2.91 6.61 -15.62
CA LEU A 264 -2.21 6.74 -14.33
C LEU A 264 -0.77 6.23 -14.42
N PRO A 265 0.18 6.77 -13.62
CA PRO A 265 1.52 6.21 -13.50
C PRO A 265 1.48 4.72 -13.15
N VAL A 266 2.43 3.97 -13.70
CA VAL A 266 2.48 2.50 -13.59
C VAL A 266 3.72 2.09 -12.82
N LEU A 267 3.55 1.30 -11.76
CA LEU A 267 4.63 0.47 -11.24
C LEU A 267 4.57 -0.88 -11.97
N ARG A 268 5.66 -1.26 -12.65
CA ARG A 268 5.73 -2.58 -13.31
C ARG A 268 6.12 -3.69 -12.35
N ARG A 269 6.89 -3.36 -11.32
CA ARG A 269 7.41 -4.33 -10.35
C ARG A 269 7.61 -3.69 -8.98
N ILE A 270 7.26 -4.44 -7.95
CA ILE A 270 7.47 -4.08 -6.54
C ILE A 270 8.36 -5.17 -5.95
N HIS A 271 9.58 -4.79 -5.56
CA HIS A 271 10.56 -5.71 -4.98
C HIS A 271 10.36 -5.89 -3.46
N GLY A 272 9.70 -4.92 -2.82
CA GLY A 272 9.47 -4.90 -1.38
C GLY A 272 10.66 -4.30 -0.62
N ARG A 273 10.84 -4.72 0.64
CA ARG A 273 11.78 -4.08 1.58
C ARG A 273 13.24 -4.29 1.19
N GLN A 274 14.04 -3.23 1.35
CA GLN A 274 15.50 -3.27 1.14
C GLN A 274 16.20 -4.44 1.84
N ARG A 275 15.82 -4.71 3.10
CA ARG A 275 16.43 -5.76 3.94
C ARG A 275 16.24 -7.19 3.38
N ASN A 276 15.30 -7.37 2.47
CA ASN A 276 15.03 -8.65 1.82
C ASN A 276 15.74 -8.76 0.46
N MET A 277 16.52 -7.75 0.05
CA MET A 277 17.29 -7.76 -1.18
C MET A 277 18.70 -8.28 -0.91
N LEU A 278 19.16 -9.20 -1.75
CA LEU A 278 20.55 -9.65 -1.79
C LEU A 278 21.25 -8.88 -2.90
N ARG A 279 22.40 -8.29 -2.59
CA ARG A 279 23.29 -7.73 -3.61
C ARG A 279 24.30 -8.80 -4.01
N LEU A 280 24.31 -9.15 -5.28
CA LEU A 280 25.26 -10.09 -5.86
C LEU A 280 26.67 -9.46 -5.92
N PRO A 281 27.75 -10.27 -5.99
CA PRO A 281 29.12 -9.75 -6.08
C PRO A 281 29.39 -8.83 -7.28
N ASP A 282 28.59 -8.95 -8.33
CA ASP A 282 28.63 -8.08 -9.52
C ASP A 282 27.84 -6.77 -9.36
N GLY A 283 27.28 -6.53 -8.17
CA GLY A 283 26.56 -5.32 -7.82
C GLY A 283 25.07 -5.32 -8.17
N ARG A 284 24.53 -6.39 -8.77
CA ARG A 284 23.11 -6.58 -9.10
C ARG A 284 22.25 -7.03 -7.93
#